data_AF-D3W8L7-F1
#
_entry.id   AF-D3W8L7-F1
#
_cell.length_a   1.000
_cell.length_b   1.000
_cell.length_c   1.000
_cell.angle_alpha   90.00
_cell.angle_beta   90.00
_cell.angle_gamma   90.00
#
_symmetry.space_group_name_H-M   'P 1'
#
loop_
_entity.id
_entity.type
_entity.pdbx_description
1 polymer ?
#
loop_
_entity_poly.entity_id
_entity_poly.type
_entity_poly.pdbx_seq_one_letter_code
_entity_poly.pdbx_strand_id
1 'polypeptide(L)'
;MGLGESREAPYTLKAAIPAGTWHLVGDGELITQQVEVRFDIVWRTAAGVSTTLASVTHLFDPAPPGNPFNGVPFETDVTGIAAPASPGDKLILRFNTIGGAPGGSYTPNGDGMLAGARVPNLTLPKR
;
A
#
# COMPACT_ATOMS: atom_id res chain seq x y z
N MET A 1 11.82 -3.15 2.39
CA MET A 1 11.81 -3.64 0.99
C MET A 1 12.84 -2.87 0.21
N GLY A 2 13.78 -3.56 -0.44
CA GLY A 2 14.74 -2.96 -1.37
C GLY A 2 14.16 -2.82 -2.78
N LEU A 3 14.94 -2.19 -3.67
CA LEU A 3 14.56 -1.98 -5.08
C LEU A 3 14.19 -3.29 -5.79
N GLY A 4 13.06 -3.30 -6.46
CA GLY A 4 12.52 -4.47 -7.17
C GLY A 4 11.77 -5.47 -6.28
N GLU A 5 11.76 -5.28 -4.96
CA GLU A 5 11.01 -6.14 -4.05
C GLU A 5 9.54 -5.72 -3.95
N SER A 6 8.69 -6.70 -3.63
CA SER A 6 7.27 -6.49 -3.34
C SER A 6 6.84 -7.14 -2.02
N ARG A 7 5.81 -6.56 -1.40
CA ARG A 7 5.08 -7.11 -0.25
C ARG A 7 3.59 -7.02 -0.52
N GLU A 8 2.83 -7.96 0.01
CA GLU A 8 1.37 -8.01 -0.14
C GLU A 8 0.69 -8.05 1.23
N ALA A 9 -0.39 -7.29 1.38
CA ALA A 9 -1.33 -7.36 2.49
C ALA A 9 -2.70 -7.83 1.94
N PRO A 10 -3.01 -9.14 1.99
CA PRO A 10 -4.26 -9.68 1.48
C PRO A 10 -5.41 -9.59 2.49
N TYR A 11 -6.60 -9.25 2.00
CA TYR A 11 -7.87 -9.30 2.73
C TYR A 11 -8.86 -10.20 1.98
N THR A 12 -9.46 -11.16 2.69
CA THR A 12 -10.50 -12.03 2.11
C THR A 12 -11.81 -11.27 1.97
N LEU A 13 -12.30 -11.19 0.73
CA LEU A 13 -13.52 -10.48 0.40
C LEU A 13 -14.76 -11.27 0.84
N LYS A 14 -15.77 -10.51 1.27
CA LYS A 14 -17.09 -11.00 1.66
C LYS A 14 -18.19 -10.62 0.66
N ALA A 15 -17.88 -9.67 -0.23
CA ALA A 15 -18.78 -9.12 -1.23
C ALA A 15 -17.98 -8.45 -2.36
N ALA A 16 -18.68 -7.97 -3.38
CA ALA A 16 -18.08 -7.31 -4.53
C ALA A 16 -17.39 -5.97 -4.18
N ILE A 17 -16.42 -5.55 -5.01
CA ILE A 17 -15.63 -4.33 -4.82
C ILE A 17 -16.30 -3.17 -5.58
N PRO A 18 -16.66 -2.05 -4.92
CA PRO A 18 -17.27 -0.90 -5.58
C PRO A 18 -16.22 -0.05 -6.33
N ALA A 19 -16.62 0.58 -7.44
CA ALA A 19 -15.83 1.64 -8.07
C ALA A 19 -15.90 2.94 -7.23
N GLY A 20 -15.00 3.88 -7.51
CA GLY A 20 -15.07 5.24 -6.99
C GLY A 20 -13.75 5.70 -6.35
N THR A 21 -13.84 6.73 -5.53
CA THR A 21 -12.70 7.25 -4.78
C THR A 21 -12.40 6.35 -3.59
N TRP A 22 -11.20 5.77 -3.56
CA TRP A 22 -10.71 4.93 -2.48
C TRP A 22 -9.66 5.69 -1.71
N HIS A 23 -9.73 5.63 -0.39
CA HIS A 23 -8.81 6.33 0.48
C HIS A 23 -7.70 5.38 0.96
N LEU A 24 -6.45 5.69 0.63
CA LEU A 24 -5.27 4.88 0.93
C LEU A 24 -4.40 5.58 1.98
N VAL A 25 -4.05 4.84 3.02
CA VAL A 25 -2.98 5.16 3.96
C VAL A 25 -1.84 4.17 3.72
N GLY A 26 -0.64 4.68 3.49
CA GLY A 26 0.55 3.90 3.15
C GLY A 26 1.80 4.41 3.86
N ASP A 27 1.65 4.83 5.12
CA ASP A 27 2.76 5.32 5.95
C ASP A 27 3.91 4.30 5.97
N GLY A 28 5.14 4.79 5.79
CA GLY A 28 6.37 4.00 5.80
C GLY A 28 7.22 4.26 7.03
N GLU A 29 8.13 3.34 7.34
CA GLU A 29 9.15 3.49 8.39
C GLU A 29 10.52 3.04 7.88
N LEU A 30 11.58 3.36 8.63
CA LEU A 30 12.96 2.99 8.28
C LEU A 30 13.41 3.52 6.91
N ILE A 31 12.82 4.63 6.48
CA ILE A 31 13.19 5.32 5.24
C ILE A 31 14.42 6.17 5.55
N THR A 32 15.62 5.63 5.33
CA THR A 32 16.90 6.31 5.61
C THR A 32 17.50 6.98 4.38
N GLN A 33 16.99 6.66 3.21
CA GLN A 33 17.35 7.20 1.89
C GLN A 33 16.06 7.33 1.08
N GLN A 34 16.05 8.23 0.09
CA GLN A 34 14.88 8.44 -0.74
C GLN A 34 14.46 7.14 -1.45
N VAL A 35 13.16 6.84 -1.47
CA VAL A 35 12.62 5.60 -2.05
C VAL A 35 11.30 5.86 -2.77
N GLU A 36 11.17 5.35 -3.99
CA GLU A 36 9.93 5.43 -4.77
C GLU A 36 9.15 4.12 -4.66
N VAL A 37 7.90 4.22 -4.20
CA VAL A 37 7.03 3.08 -3.92
C VAL A 37 5.77 3.18 -4.75
N ARG A 38 5.42 2.11 -5.46
CA ARG A 38 4.13 1.92 -6.11
C ARG A 38 3.21 1.07 -5.23
N PHE A 39 2.05 1.63 -4.92
CA PHE A 39 0.95 0.97 -4.23
C PHE A 39 -0.06 0.48 -5.27
N ASP A 40 -0.17 -0.83 -5.44
CA ASP A 40 -1.18 -1.46 -6.30
C ASP A 40 -2.31 -2.04 -5.44
N ILE A 41 -3.55 -1.72 -5.79
CA ILE A 41 -4.72 -2.40 -5.24
C ILE A 41 -5.14 -3.48 -6.22
N VAL A 42 -5.00 -4.75 -5.82
CA VAL A 42 -5.15 -5.91 -6.69
C VAL A 42 -6.31 -6.76 -6.21
N TRP A 43 -7.24 -7.07 -7.11
CA TRP A 43 -8.19 -8.16 -6.90
C TRP A 43 -7.58 -9.46 -7.41
N ARG A 44 -7.55 -10.48 -6.57
CA ARG A 44 -7.10 -11.83 -6.92
C ARG A 44 -8.25 -12.80 -6.74
N THR A 45 -8.63 -13.48 -7.81
CA THR A 45 -9.67 -14.51 -7.76
C THR A 45 -9.20 -15.73 -6.98
N ALA A 46 -10.12 -16.57 -6.51
CA ALA A 46 -9.78 -17.85 -5.88
C ALA A 46 -8.92 -18.76 -6.78
N ALA A 47 -9.03 -18.63 -8.11
CA ALA A 47 -8.21 -19.34 -9.10
C ALA A 47 -6.80 -18.73 -9.29
N GLY A 48 -6.48 -17.64 -8.58
CA GLY A 48 -5.16 -16.98 -8.61
C GLY A 48 -5.00 -15.89 -9.68
N VAL A 49 -6.04 -15.61 -10.48
CA VAL A 49 -5.99 -14.55 -11.50
C VAL A 49 -5.98 -13.20 -10.79
N SER A 50 -4.98 -12.37 -11.09
CA SER A 50 -4.80 -11.06 -10.45
C SER A 50 -5.09 -9.92 -11.45
N THR A 51 -5.84 -8.92 -10.99
CA THR A 51 -6.18 -7.72 -11.76
C THR A 51 -5.92 -6.49 -10.90
N THR A 52 -5.09 -5.56 -11.37
CA THR A 52 -4.89 -4.27 -10.72
C THR A 52 -6.11 -3.39 -10.94
N LEU A 53 -6.72 -2.92 -9.85
CA LEU A 53 -7.92 -2.10 -9.85
C LEU A 53 -7.61 -0.60 -9.68
N ALA A 54 -6.49 -0.30 -9.06
CA ALA A 54 -5.96 1.05 -8.85
C ALA A 54 -4.45 0.97 -8.60
N SER A 55 -3.74 2.03 -8.94
CA SER A 55 -2.31 2.15 -8.69
C SER A 55 -1.95 3.61 -8.42
N VAL A 56 -1.03 3.85 -7.49
CA VAL A 56 -0.46 5.17 -7.21
C VAL A 56 1.00 5.02 -6.83
N THR A 57 1.82 5.99 -7.22
CA THR A 57 3.24 6.05 -6.86
C THR A 57 3.49 7.20 -5.91
N HIS A 58 4.38 7.00 -4.95
CA HIS A 58 4.87 8.04 -4.05
C HIS A 58 6.38 7.96 -3.88
N LEU A 59 7.04 9.12 -3.85
CA LEU A 59 8.45 9.27 -3.53
C LEU A 59 8.56 9.70 -2.07
N PHE A 60 9.08 8.81 -1.23
CA PHE A 60 9.33 9.10 0.18
C PHE A 60 10.71 9.70 0.36
N ASP A 61 10.77 10.79 1.10
CA ASP A 61 12.03 11.33 1.61
C ASP A 61 12.44 10.64 2.92
N PRO A 62 13.74 10.66 3.26
CA PRO A 62 14.23 10.09 4.51
C PRO A 62 13.54 10.67 5.74
N ALA A 63 13.29 9.82 6.74
CA ALA A 63 12.89 10.26 8.06
C ALA A 63 13.96 11.21 8.65
N PRO A 64 13.55 12.17 9.51
CA PRO A 64 14.49 13.08 10.16
C PRO A 64 15.64 12.34 10.85
N PRO A 65 16.89 12.86 10.78
CA PRO A 65 18.03 12.25 11.43
C PRO A 65 17.79 12.03 12.93
N GLY A 66 18.23 10.88 13.45
CA GLY A 66 18.14 10.55 14.88
C GLY A 66 16.90 9.77 15.29
N ASN A 67 15.90 9.60 14.41
CA ASN A 67 14.76 8.71 14.69
C ASN A 67 14.25 7.99 13.43
N PRO A 68 14.96 6.95 12.95
CA PRO A 68 14.61 6.25 11.72
C PRO A 68 13.33 5.41 11.84
N PHE A 69 12.82 5.17 13.05
CA PHE A 69 11.57 4.47 13.30
C PHE A 69 10.35 5.41 13.30
N ASN A 70 10.55 6.71 13.11
CA ASN A 70 9.40 7.58 12.89
C ASN A 70 8.70 7.22 11.59
N GLY A 71 7.37 7.17 11.64
CA GLY A 71 6.55 7.06 10.44
C GLY A 71 6.78 8.25 9.52
N VAL A 72 6.98 7.97 8.24
CA VAL A 72 6.89 8.93 7.16
C VAL A 72 5.48 8.80 6.58
N PRO A 73 4.58 9.76 6.84
CA PRO A 73 3.19 9.63 6.49
C PRO A 73 2.98 9.69 4.98
N PHE A 74 2.08 8.85 4.47
CA PHE A 74 1.58 8.93 3.10
C PHE A 74 0.10 8.56 3.08
N GLU A 75 -0.70 9.47 2.52
CA GLU A 75 -2.13 9.32 2.42
C GLU A 75 -2.60 9.99 1.15
N THR A 76 -3.49 9.31 0.43
CA THR A 76 -4.03 9.83 -0.82
C THR A 76 -5.36 9.18 -1.15
N ASP A 77 -6.10 9.85 -2.02
CA ASP A 77 -7.26 9.29 -2.67
C ASP A 77 -6.86 8.75 -4.05
N VAL A 78 -7.34 7.56 -4.40
CA VAL A 78 -7.12 6.93 -5.71
C VAL A 78 -8.43 6.49 -6.32
N THR A 79 -8.59 6.70 -7.63
CA THR A 79 -9.75 6.21 -8.37
C THR A 79 -9.62 4.71 -8.60
N GLY A 80 -10.51 3.93 -8.01
CA GLY A 80 -10.59 2.48 -8.19
C GLY A 80 -11.74 2.07 -9.11
N ILE A 81 -11.51 0.98 -9.85
CA ILE A 81 -12.53 0.34 -10.68
C ILE A 81 -13.25 -0.77 -9.90
N ALA A 82 -14.54 -0.96 -10.21
CA ALA A 82 -15.31 -2.05 -9.64
C ALA A 82 -14.80 -3.41 -10.12
N ALA A 83 -14.99 -4.44 -9.28
CA ALA A 83 -14.75 -5.82 -9.65
C ALA A 83 -15.88 -6.71 -9.13
N PRO A 84 -16.35 -7.69 -9.93
CA PRO A 84 -17.37 -8.65 -9.53
C PRO A 84 -16.79 -9.73 -8.61
N ALA A 85 -16.15 -9.31 -7.52
CA ALA A 85 -15.49 -10.22 -6.59
C ALA A 85 -16.51 -11.13 -5.89
N SER A 86 -16.12 -12.39 -5.73
CA SER A 86 -16.90 -13.42 -5.05
C SER A 86 -16.33 -13.69 -3.65
N PRO A 87 -17.14 -14.23 -2.72
CA PRO A 87 -16.62 -14.68 -1.43
C PRO A 87 -15.44 -15.65 -1.60
N GLY A 88 -14.33 -15.39 -0.90
CA GLY A 88 -13.09 -16.16 -1.02
C GLY A 88 -12.05 -15.56 -1.96
N ASP A 89 -12.42 -14.62 -2.82
CA ASP A 89 -11.45 -13.77 -3.52
C ASP A 89 -10.69 -12.88 -2.53
N LYS A 90 -9.56 -12.32 -2.99
CA LYS A 90 -8.72 -11.43 -2.19
C LYS A 90 -8.70 -10.03 -2.77
N LEU A 91 -8.79 -9.03 -1.90
CA LEU A 91 -8.34 -7.68 -2.18
C LEU A 91 -6.96 -7.52 -1.54
N ILE A 92 -5.99 -7.07 -2.32
CA ILE A 92 -4.58 -7.07 -1.91
C ILE A 92 -4.07 -5.65 -2.07
N LEU A 93 -3.53 -5.09 -0.99
CA LEU A 93 -2.65 -3.93 -1.07
C LEU A 93 -1.23 -4.44 -1.29
N ARG A 94 -0.68 -4.19 -2.47
CA ARG A 94 0.69 -4.57 -2.84
C ARG A 94 1.56 -3.32 -2.86
N PHE A 95 2.73 -3.44 -2.24
CA PHE A 95 3.74 -2.40 -2.20
C PHE A 95 4.91 -2.87 -3.06
N ASN A 96 5.38 -2.03 -3.99
CA ASN A 96 6.55 -2.33 -4.82
C ASN A 96 7.54 -1.18 -4.71
N THR A 97 8.80 -1.49 -4.40
CA THR A 97 9.86 -0.46 -4.47
C THR A 97 10.35 -0.39 -5.91
N ILE A 98 10.11 0.72 -6.59
CA ILE A 98 10.33 0.86 -8.04
C ILE A 98 11.47 1.81 -8.41
N GLY A 99 11.98 2.59 -7.45
CA GLY A 99 13.06 3.54 -7.66
C GLY A 99 13.60 4.10 -6.33
N GLY A 100 14.55 5.03 -6.43
CA GLY A 100 15.12 5.74 -5.29
C GLY A 100 16.64 5.77 -5.26
N ALA A 101 17.19 6.30 -4.17
CA ALA A 101 18.62 6.35 -3.93
C ALA A 101 19.18 4.96 -3.58
N PRO A 102 20.48 4.69 -3.83
CA PRO A 102 21.12 3.45 -3.39
C PRO A 102 20.94 3.23 -1.88
N GLY A 103 20.49 2.03 -1.49
CA GLY A 103 20.16 1.72 -0.09
C GLY A 103 18.80 2.24 0.38
N GLY A 104 18.03 2.90 -0.50
CA GLY A 104 16.62 3.25 -0.29
C GLY A 104 15.79 2.01 0.00
N SER A 105 15.04 2.07 1.09
CA SER A 105 14.16 0.97 1.48
C SER A 105 12.87 1.51 2.07
N TYR A 106 11.78 0.82 1.78
CA TYR A 106 10.48 1.10 2.37
C TYR A 106 10.04 -0.08 3.24
N THR A 107 9.64 0.19 4.47
CA THR A 107 8.97 -0.77 5.34
C THR A 107 7.57 -0.23 5.63
N PRO A 108 6.49 -0.98 5.34
CA PRO A 108 5.16 -0.53 5.71
C PRO A 108 5.05 -0.48 7.23
N ASN A 109 4.50 0.59 7.79
CA ASN A 109 4.32 0.72 9.24
C ASN A 109 3.30 -0.30 9.76
N GLY A 110 3.77 -1.46 10.25
CA GLY A 110 2.93 -2.64 10.42
C GLY A 110 2.17 -2.74 11.74
N ASP A 111 2.62 -2.07 12.80
CA ASP A 111 2.10 -2.27 14.17
C ASP A 111 1.24 -1.12 14.69
N GLY A 112 1.32 0.07 14.08
CA GLY A 112 0.63 1.27 14.57
C GLY A 112 1.02 1.67 16.00
N MET A 113 2.09 1.08 16.56
CA MET A 113 2.55 1.31 17.92
C MET A 113 3.52 2.49 18.01
N LEU A 114 4.08 2.92 16.88
CA LEU A 114 4.99 4.05 16.79
C LEU A 114 4.22 5.36 16.68
N ALA A 115 4.68 6.37 17.40
CA ALA A 115 4.04 7.68 17.44
C ALA A 115 4.03 8.32 16.04
N GLY A 116 2.83 8.70 15.57
CA GLY A 116 2.66 9.44 14.31
C GLY A 116 2.55 8.60 13.04
N ALA A 117 2.49 7.28 13.15
CA ALA A 117 2.40 6.37 12.00
C ALA A 117 1.14 5.49 12.08
N ARG A 118 0.45 5.31 10.95
CA ARG A 118 -0.77 4.49 10.85
C ARG A 118 -0.49 3.18 10.14
N VAL A 119 -1.24 2.15 10.51
CA VAL A 119 -1.20 0.87 9.78
C VAL A 119 -1.74 1.09 8.37
N PRO A 120 -1.11 0.51 7.32
CA PRO A 120 -1.62 0.59 5.97
C PRO A 120 -3.09 0.19 5.91
N ASN A 121 -3.90 1.07 5.33
CA ASN A 121 -5.34 0.90 5.28
C ASN A 121 -5.87 1.36 3.92
N LEU A 122 -6.90 0.66 3.44
CA LEU A 122 -7.64 1.02 2.25
C LEU A 122 -9.13 1.09 2.61
N THR A 123 -9.70 2.28 2.47
CA THR A 123 -11.14 2.49 2.68
C THR A 123 -11.83 2.65 1.34
N LEU A 124 -12.77 1.74 1.08
CA LEU A 124 -13.63 1.74 -0.10
C LEU A 124 -14.88 2.60 0.16
N PRO A 125 -15.50 3.19 -0.87
CA PRO A 125 -16.77 3.89 -0.73
C PRO A 125 -17.85 2.92 -0.26
N LYS A 126 -18.76 3.42 0.57
CA LYS A 126 -19.97 2.67 0.96
C LYS A 126 -20.85 2.52 -0.28
N ARG A 127 -21.43 1.32 -0.45
CA ARG A 127 -22.46 1.07 -1.45
C ARG A 127 -23.79 1.66 -1.01
#